data_AF-A0A4Q3B5W0-F1
#
_entry.id   AF-A0A4Q3B5W0-F1
#
_cell.length_a   1.000
_cell.length_b   1.000
_cell.length_c   1.000
_cell.angle_alpha   90.00
_cell.angle_beta   90.00
_cell.angle_gamma   90.00
#
_symmetry.space_group_name_H-M   'P 1'
#
loop_
_entity.id
_entity.type
_entity.pdbx_description
1 polymer ?
#
loop_
_entity_poly.entity_id
_entity_poly.type
_entity_poly.pdbx_seq_one_letter_code
_entity_poly.pdbx_strand_id
1 'polypeptide(L)'
;MQELITRLTQKAGISNDQAQKAIEAVREFVKEKFPMMAGAVDNLLDGDKAAPAAASTPTQNSGFMDKISDVIPGETGQKVEDFAKNAADKAEDLFDAAKDKLTGLFGGDKK
;
A
#
# COMPACT_ATOMS: atom_id res chain seq x y z
N MET A 1 -7.93 -3.72 11.12
CA MET A 1 -9.39 -4.08 11.15
C MET A 1 -10.30 -3.02 11.79
N GLN A 2 -9.84 -2.34 12.84
CA GLN A 2 -10.68 -1.46 13.67
C GLN A 2 -11.36 -0.31 12.89
N GLU A 3 -10.68 0.23 11.88
CA GLU A 3 -11.23 1.31 11.05
C GLU A 3 -12.47 0.85 10.26
N LEU A 4 -12.46 -0.35 9.70
CA LEU A 4 -13.57 -0.91 8.94
C LEU A 4 -14.80 -1.13 9.84
N ILE A 5 -14.58 -1.66 11.03
CA ILE A 5 -15.62 -1.85 12.04
C ILE A 5 -16.22 -0.49 12.46
N THR A 6 -15.38 0.52 12.69
CA THR A 6 -15.83 1.88 13.02
C THR A 6 -16.68 2.47 11.89
N ARG A 7 -16.26 2.31 10.63
CA ARG A 7 -17.05 2.77 9.47
C ARG A 7 -18.40 2.05 9.37
N LEU A 8 -18.44 0.74 9.60
CA LEU A 8 -19.67 -0.04 9.56
C LEU A 8 -20.63 0.36 10.69
N THR A 9 -20.14 0.50 11.91
CA THR A 9 -20.98 0.95 13.04
C THR A 9 -21.53 2.36 12.82
N GLN A 10 -20.71 3.30 12.33
CA GLN A 10 -21.13 4.67 12.07
C GLN A 10 -22.11 4.80 10.89
N LYS A 11 -21.90 4.06 9.79
CA LYS A 11 -22.71 4.21 8.57
C LYS A 11 -23.92 3.31 8.53
N ALA A 12 -23.81 2.08 9.05
CA ALA A 12 -24.90 1.12 9.06
C ALA A 12 -25.67 1.10 10.39
N GLY A 13 -25.17 1.78 11.42
CA GLY A 13 -25.82 1.83 12.73
C GLY A 13 -25.84 0.48 13.47
N ILE A 14 -24.89 -0.40 13.13
CA ILE A 14 -24.79 -1.75 13.71
C ILE A 14 -23.81 -1.80 14.87
N SER A 15 -23.95 -2.80 15.74
CA SER A 15 -23.00 -3.01 16.84
C SER A 15 -21.64 -3.49 16.35
N ASN A 16 -20.61 -3.41 17.22
CA ASN A 16 -19.28 -3.95 16.93
C ASN A 16 -19.35 -5.44 16.55
N ASP A 17 -20.09 -6.25 17.32
CA ASP A 17 -20.23 -7.69 17.07
C ASP A 17 -20.93 -7.97 15.73
N GLN A 18 -21.92 -7.15 15.37
CA GLN A 18 -22.61 -7.26 14.08
C GLN A 18 -21.68 -6.87 12.92
N ALA A 19 -20.84 -5.85 13.10
CA ALA A 19 -19.86 -5.46 12.09
C ALA A 19 -18.81 -6.54 11.85
N GLN A 20 -18.32 -7.22 12.90
CA GLN A 20 -17.40 -8.35 12.76
C GLN A 20 -18.03 -9.49 11.97
N LYS A 21 -19.26 -9.89 12.33
CA LYS A 21 -20.01 -10.94 11.60
C LYS A 21 -20.30 -10.56 10.15
N ALA A 22 -20.58 -9.29 9.88
CA ALA A 22 -20.78 -8.80 8.51
C ALA A 22 -19.50 -8.91 7.68
N ILE A 23 -18.34 -8.56 8.26
CA ILE A 23 -17.04 -8.70 7.60
C ILE A 23 -16.74 -10.18 7.30
N GLU A 24 -17.02 -11.09 8.23
CA GLU A 24 -16.88 -12.54 8.02
C GLU A 24 -17.77 -13.05 6.89
N ALA A 25 -19.06 -12.70 6.88
CA ALA A 25 -19.97 -13.11 5.82
C ALA A 25 -19.53 -12.61 4.43
N VAL A 26 -19.03 -11.36 4.35
CA VAL A 26 -18.48 -10.81 3.10
C VAL A 26 -17.18 -11.51 2.72
N ARG A 27 -16.29 -11.81 3.68
CA ARG A 27 -15.06 -12.57 3.45
C ARG A 27 -15.37 -13.93 2.82
N GLU A 28 -16.29 -14.68 3.41
CA GLU A 28 -16.68 -16.01 2.90
C GLU A 28 -17.28 -15.91 1.50
N PHE A 29 -18.18 -14.96 1.27
CA PHE A 29 -18.79 -14.76 -0.05
C PHE A 29 -17.74 -14.42 -1.13
N VAL A 30 -16.80 -13.52 -0.83
CA VAL A 30 -15.73 -13.16 -1.76
C VAL A 30 -14.80 -14.35 -2.03
N LYS A 31 -14.48 -15.16 -1.02
CA LYS A 31 -13.68 -16.38 -1.19
C LYS A 31 -14.40 -17.41 -2.05
N GLU A 32 -15.71 -17.55 -1.91
CA GLU A 32 -16.53 -18.44 -2.75
C GLU A 32 -16.56 -17.96 -4.21
N LYS A 33 -16.78 -16.66 -4.45
CA LYS A 33 -16.91 -16.11 -5.80
C LYS A 33 -15.58 -15.87 -6.50
N PHE A 34 -14.52 -15.57 -5.74
CA PHE A 34 -13.21 -15.20 -6.25
C PHE A 34 -12.11 -15.97 -5.51
N PRO A 35 -12.02 -17.31 -5.69
CA PRO A 35 -11.08 -18.16 -4.94
C PRO A 35 -9.61 -17.77 -5.18
N MET A 36 -9.27 -17.20 -6.34
CA MET A 36 -7.91 -16.72 -6.62
C MET A 36 -7.49 -15.53 -5.74
N MET A 37 -8.44 -14.78 -5.19
CA MET A 37 -8.19 -13.62 -4.33
C MET A 37 -8.29 -13.97 -2.84
N ALA A 38 -8.62 -15.22 -2.48
CA ALA A 38 -8.91 -15.61 -1.10
C ALA A 38 -7.78 -15.26 -0.12
N GLY A 39 -6.53 -15.58 -0.48
CA GLY A 39 -5.38 -15.26 0.37
C GLY A 39 -5.12 -13.75 0.53
N ALA A 40 -5.39 -12.96 -0.51
CA ALA A 40 -5.27 -11.50 -0.44
C ALA A 40 -6.35 -10.89 0.47
N VAL A 41 -7.58 -11.42 0.42
CA VAL A 41 -8.70 -10.99 1.28
C VAL A 41 -8.44 -11.35 2.74
N ASP A 42 -7.93 -12.56 3.01
CA ASP A 42 -7.54 -12.95 4.37
C ASP A 42 -6.43 -12.02 4.91
N ASN A 43 -5.38 -11.76 4.12
CA ASN A 43 -4.30 -10.85 4.54
C ASN A 43 -4.77 -9.41 4.79
N LEU A 44 -5.68 -8.89 3.95
CA LEU A 44 -6.23 -7.55 4.10
C LEU A 44 -7.11 -7.42 5.35
N LEU A 45 -7.89 -8.46 5.65
CA LEU A 45 -8.83 -8.45 6.77
C LEU A 45 -8.18 -8.89 8.09
N ASP A 46 -7.06 -9.63 8.09
CA ASP A 46 -6.38 -10.07 9.31
C ASP A 46 -5.20 -9.17 9.74
N GLY A 47 -4.89 -8.13 8.95
CA GLY A 47 -3.69 -7.28 9.03
C GLY A 47 -3.46 -6.43 10.30
N ASP A 48 -4.09 -6.75 11.44
CA ASP A 48 -3.71 -6.24 12.77
C ASP A 48 -2.71 -7.18 13.49
N LYS A 49 -2.51 -8.40 12.98
CA LYS A 49 -1.42 -9.28 13.43
C LYS A 49 -0.23 -9.02 12.53
N ALA A 50 0.73 -8.23 13.00
CA ALA A 50 1.97 -7.92 12.30
C ALA A 50 2.48 -9.14 11.52
N ALA A 51 2.38 -9.09 10.19
CA ALA A 51 3.07 -10.02 9.33
C ALA A 51 4.56 -9.64 9.39
N PRO A 52 5.47 -10.53 9.81
CA PRO A 52 6.85 -10.34 9.44
C PRO A 52 6.91 -10.35 7.92
N ALA A 53 7.62 -9.39 7.35
CA ALA A 53 8.12 -9.47 6.00
C ALA A 53 8.95 -10.75 5.88
N ALA A 54 8.33 -11.83 5.42
CA ALA A 54 8.97 -12.99 4.83
C ALA A 54 8.35 -13.08 3.43
N ALA A 55 9.00 -12.49 2.44
CA ALA A 55 9.95 -13.25 1.65
C ALA A 55 9.28 -14.52 1.13
N SER A 56 8.54 -14.38 0.02
CA SER A 56 8.72 -15.33 -1.07
C SER A 56 10.23 -15.33 -1.39
N THR A 57 10.93 -16.30 -0.82
CA THR A 57 12.34 -16.56 -1.09
C THR A 57 12.54 -16.74 -2.60
N PRO A 58 13.59 -16.12 -3.17
CA PRO A 58 13.92 -16.26 -4.58
C PRO A 58 14.62 -17.60 -4.77
N THR A 59 13.92 -18.62 -5.27
CA THR A 59 14.59 -19.78 -5.85
C THR A 59 13.70 -20.49 -6.85
N GLN A 60 14.22 -20.51 -8.08
CA GLN A 60 13.75 -21.22 -9.27
C GLN A 60 12.45 -20.74 -9.92
N ASN A 61 12.57 -19.64 -10.65
CA ASN A 61 12.22 -19.70 -12.07
C ASN A 61 13.18 -18.82 -12.89
N SER A 62 14.38 -19.34 -13.12
CA SER A 62 15.38 -18.78 -14.06
C SER A 62 14.82 -18.58 -15.48
N GLY A 63 13.68 -19.19 -15.83
CA GLY A 63 13.04 -19.02 -17.14
C GLY A 63 12.14 -17.79 -17.31
N PHE A 64 11.85 -17.02 -16.26
CA PHE A 64 10.99 -15.82 -16.37
C PHE A 64 11.79 -14.53 -16.61
N MET A 65 13.04 -14.44 -16.13
CA MET A 65 13.93 -13.30 -16.42
C MET A 65 14.37 -13.30 -17.89
N ASP A 66 14.71 -14.48 -18.44
CA ASP A 66 15.10 -14.65 -19.85
C ASP A 66 14.01 -14.22 -20.84
N LYS A 67 12.73 -14.34 -20.47
CA LYS A 67 11.60 -13.95 -21.33
C LYS A 67 11.18 -12.49 -21.19
N ILE A 68 11.48 -11.85 -20.07
CA ILE A 68 11.14 -10.43 -19.87
C ILE A 68 12.23 -9.55 -20.48
N SER A 69 13.49 -10.01 -20.51
CA SER A 69 14.57 -9.34 -21.25
C SER A 69 14.39 -9.39 -22.77
N ASP A 70 13.73 -10.43 -23.29
CA ASP A 70 13.51 -10.60 -24.74
C ASP A 70 12.33 -9.77 -25.28
N VAL A 71 11.38 -9.37 -24.42
CA VAL A 71 10.13 -8.68 -24.81
C VAL A 71 10.06 -7.24 -24.28
N ILE A 72 11.09 -6.78 -23.55
CA ILE A 72 11.26 -5.36 -23.24
C ILE A 72 12.60 -4.87 -23.81
N PRO A 73 12.66 -4.64 -25.14
CA PRO A 73 13.76 -3.89 -25.73
C PRO A 73 13.65 -2.42 -25.30
N GLY A 74 14.50 -2.01 -24.36
CA GLY A 74 15.03 -0.63 -24.24
C GLY A 74 14.09 0.54 -23.93
N GLU A 75 12.77 0.41 -23.92
CA GLU A 75 11.84 1.56 -23.84
C GLU A 75 11.40 1.97 -22.42
N THR A 76 11.70 1.16 -21.40
CA THR A 76 11.19 1.41 -20.02
C THR A 76 12.19 2.12 -19.11
N GLY A 77 13.45 2.26 -19.54
CA GLY A 77 14.48 3.00 -18.80
C GLY A 77 14.11 4.47 -18.58
N GLN A 78 13.62 5.15 -19.64
CA GLN A 78 13.22 6.55 -19.56
C GLN A 78 12.02 6.79 -18.64
N LYS A 79 11.02 5.88 -18.62
CA LYS A 79 9.79 6.07 -17.81
C LYS A 79 10.02 5.87 -16.31
N VAL A 80 10.94 4.98 -15.93
CA VAL A 80 11.36 4.80 -14.54
C VAL A 80 12.22 5.98 -14.09
N GLU A 81 13.08 6.48 -14.98
CA GLU A 81 13.93 7.64 -14.71
C GLU A 81 13.13 8.95 -14.60
N ASP A 82 12.08 9.12 -15.42
CA ASP A 82 11.14 10.25 -15.33
C ASP A 82 10.26 10.16 -14.08
N PHE A 83 9.86 8.96 -13.66
CA PHE A 83 9.13 8.79 -12.40
C PHE A 83 10.04 9.07 -11.20
N ALA A 84 11.30 8.64 -11.24
CA ALA A 84 12.28 8.91 -10.19
C ALA A 84 12.64 10.39 -10.11
N LYS A 85 12.85 11.07 -11.24
CA LYS A 85 13.11 12.52 -11.29
C LYS A 85 11.89 13.31 -10.81
N ASN A 86 10.70 13.01 -11.30
CA ASN A 86 9.48 13.72 -10.90
C ASN A 86 9.11 13.48 -9.42
N ALA A 87 9.45 12.31 -8.86
CA ALA A 87 9.31 12.05 -7.43
C ALA A 87 10.38 12.75 -6.59
N ALA A 88 11.62 12.82 -7.08
CA ALA A 88 12.71 13.54 -6.43
C ALA A 88 12.48 15.05 -6.43
N ASP A 89 12.13 15.64 -7.58
CA ASP A 89 11.82 17.07 -7.72
C ASP A 89 10.66 17.48 -6.80
N LYS A 90 9.59 16.67 -6.74
CA LYS A 90 8.46 16.92 -5.84
C LYS A 90 8.80 16.70 -4.37
N ALA A 91 9.71 15.79 -4.05
CA ALA A 91 10.15 15.56 -2.69
C ALA A 91 11.07 16.68 -2.20
N GLU A 92 11.96 17.19 -3.05
CA GLU A 92 12.79 18.35 -2.75
C GLU A 92 11.93 19.61 -2.58
N ASP A 93 10.96 19.88 -3.47
CA ASP A 93 10.07 21.04 -3.33
C ASP A 93 9.21 20.99 -2.05
N LEU A 94 8.72 19.80 -1.65
CA LEU A 94 7.94 19.66 -0.41
C LEU A 94 8.84 19.74 0.83
N PHE A 95 10.05 19.19 0.76
CA PHE A 95 11.03 19.22 1.85
C PHE A 95 11.56 20.63 2.06
N ASP A 96 11.84 21.37 0.99
CA ASP A 96 12.27 22.77 1.05
C ASP A 96 11.13 23.68 1.48
N ALA A 97 9.90 23.49 0.99
CA ALA A 97 8.74 24.24 1.48
C ALA A 97 8.44 23.95 2.97
N ALA A 98 8.67 22.72 3.43
CA ALA A 98 8.55 22.36 4.83
C ALA A 98 9.71 22.93 5.66
N LYS A 99 10.94 22.91 5.13
CA LYS A 99 12.13 23.45 5.79
C LYS A 99 12.08 24.97 5.88
N ASP A 100 11.63 25.68 4.86
CA ASP A 100 11.47 27.13 4.86
C ASP A 100 10.37 27.58 5.81
N LYS A 101 9.25 26.85 5.86
CA LYS A 101 8.20 27.14 6.85
C LYS A 101 8.61 26.79 8.27
N LEU A 102 9.38 25.71 8.46
CA LEU A 102 9.93 25.35 9.76
C LEU A 102 11.01 26.35 10.20
N THR A 103 11.87 26.81 9.29
CA THR A 103 12.93 27.79 9.55
C THR A 103 12.35 29.19 9.76
N GLY A 104 11.32 29.58 9.02
CA GLY A 104 10.58 30.82 9.23
C GLY A 104 9.76 30.85 10.53
N LEU A 105 9.36 29.69 11.06
CA LEU A 105 8.59 29.57 12.29
C LEU A 105 9.47 29.35 13.54
N PHE A 106 10.60 28.65 13.42
CA PHE A 106 11.55 28.40 14.52
C PHE A 106 12.75 29.36 14.55
N GLY A 107 13.03 30.05 13.44
CA GLY A 107 14.16 30.98 13.27
C GLY A 107 13.75 32.45 13.34
N GLY A 108 12.56 32.76 13.85
CA GLY A 108 12.12 34.12 14.11
C GLY A 108 13.05 34.82 15.10
N ASP A 109 13.87 35.71 14.57
CA ASP A 109 14.63 36.76 15.24
C ASP A 109 15.86 36.33 16.09
N LYS A 110 17.01 36.30 15.42
CA LYS A 110 18.26 36.77 16.04
C LYS A 110 18.96 37.73 15.06
N LYS A 111 18.86 39.02 15.38
CA LYS A 111 19.77 40.14 15.07
C LYS A 111 20.95 39.87 14.14
#